data_AF-A0A433AM45-F1
#
_entry.id   AF-A0A433AM45-F1
#
_cell.length_a   1.000
_cell.length_b   1.000
_cell.length_c   1.000
_cell.angle_alpha   90.00
_cell.angle_beta   90.00
_cell.angle_gamma   90.00
#
_symmetry.space_group_name_H-M   'P 1'
#
loop_
_entity.id
_entity.type
_entity.pdbx_description
1 polymer ?
#
loop_
_entity_poly.entity_id
_entity_poly.type
_entity_poly.pdbx_seq_one_letter_code
_entity_poly.pdbx_strand_id
1 'polypeptide(L)' 'MDGSWPIDGLDWETEVCEVATMERNSKNELMVYLTWNNGKKTAHPASEVNSKCPQKIIKFYESHLQFKLVEPYST' A
#
# COMPACT_ATOMS: atom_id res chain seq x y z
N MET A 1 1.35 19.62 18.80
CA MET A 1 2.40 19.11 17.89
C MET A 1 1.76 18.98 16.52
N ASP A 2 2.22 19.79 15.58
CA ASP A 2 1.81 19.79 14.18
C ASP A 2 2.20 18.45 13.53
N GLY A 3 1.27 17.49 13.61
CA GLY A 3 0.60 17.02 12.41
C GLY A 3 1.37 16.15 11.43
N SER A 4 2.44 16.67 10.81
CA SER A 4 2.99 16.15 9.55
C SER A 4 3.58 14.76 9.71
N TRP A 5 2.89 13.75 9.16
CA TRP A 5 3.39 12.37 9.06
C TRP A 5 3.38 11.96 7.59
N PRO A 6 4.37 11.18 7.15
CA PRO A 6 5.53 10.72 7.93
C PRO A 6 6.57 11.82 8.20
N ILE A 7 7.38 11.64 9.25
CA ILE A 7 8.56 12.49 9.49
C ILE A 7 9.68 12.12 8.52
N ASP A 8 10.52 13.09 8.16
CA ASP A 8 11.67 12.84 7.30
C ASP A 8 12.65 11.84 7.95
N GLY A 9 13.16 10.91 7.13
CA GLY A 9 14.08 9.87 7.59
C GLY A 9 13.43 8.70 8.32
N LEU A 10 12.11 8.68 8.46
CA LEU A 10 11.39 7.54 9.04
C LEU A 10 11.57 6.28 8.19
N ASP A 11 11.78 5.14 8.85
CA ASP A 11 11.71 3.82 8.20
C ASP A 11 10.24 3.39 8.09
N TRP A 12 9.71 3.36 6.87
CA TRP A 12 8.31 3.02 6.68
C TRP A 12 8.05 1.53 6.87
N GLU A 13 9.04 0.66 6.63
CA GLU A 13 8.83 -0.79 6.70
C GLU A 13 8.49 -1.24 8.14
N THR A 14 9.07 -0.56 9.12
CA THR A 14 8.80 -0.81 10.56
C THR A 14 7.62 0.00 11.08
N GLU A 15 7.44 1.24 10.62
CA GLU A 15 6.46 2.18 11.19
C GLU A 15 5.08 2.12 10.54
N VAL A 16 4.97 1.57 9.33
CA VAL A 16 3.68 1.27 8.72
C VAL A 16 3.09 0.03 9.38
N CYS A 17 1.90 0.18 9.96
CA CYS A 17 1.15 -0.92 10.52
C CYS A 17 0.63 -1.81 9.38
N GLU A 18 -0.12 -1.21 8.46
CA GLU A 18 -0.75 -1.90 7.32
C GLU A 18 -1.03 -0.94 6.15
N VAL A 19 -1.22 -1.53 4.97
CA VAL A 19 -1.88 -0.89 3.82
C VAL A 19 -3.38 -1.11 3.99
N ALA A 20 -4.14 -0.04 4.18
CA ALA A 20 -5.57 -0.12 4.45
C ALA A 20 -6.38 -0.32 3.16
N THR A 21 -6.06 0.44 2.12
CA THR A 21 -6.73 0.32 0.81
C THR A 21 -5.92 1.01 -0.28
N MET A 22 -6.33 0.82 -1.53
CA MET A 22 -5.75 1.44 -2.71
C MET A 22 -6.86 1.93 -3.64
N GLU A 23 -6.67 3.11 -4.23
CA GLU A 23 -7.61 3.67 -5.20
C GLU A 23 -6.88 4.35 -6.36
N ARG A 24 -7.59 4.56 -7.46
CA ARG A 24 -7.12 5.46 -8.52
C ARG A 24 -7.76 6.83 -8.32
N ASN A 25 -6.93 7.86 -8.23
CA ASN A 25 -7.44 9.23 -8.11
C ASN A 25 -8.03 9.73 -9.45
N SER A 26 -8.53 10.97 -9.47
CA SER A 26 -9.09 11.60 -10.67
C SER A 26 -8.10 11.78 -11.83
N LYS A 27 -6.80 11.67 -11.56
CA LYS A 27 -5.72 11.68 -12.56
C LYS A 27 -5.28 10.27 -12.97
N ASN A 28 -6.01 9.23 -12.57
CA ASN A 28 -5.71 7.82 -12.81
C ASN A 28 -4.41 7.31 -12.13
N GLU A 29 -3.88 8.06 -11.16
CA GLU A 29 -2.70 7.68 -10.37
C GLU A 29 -3.13 6.73 -9.25
N LEU A 30 -2.34 5.68 -9.03
CA LEU A 30 -2.60 4.70 -7.99
C LEU A 30 -2.12 5.24 -6.64
N MET A 31 -3.08 5.53 -5.76
CA MET A 31 -2.86 6.02 -4.41
C MET A 31 -3.04 4.90 -3.40
N VAL A 32 -2.20 4.90 -2.38
CA VAL A 32 -2.19 3.90 -1.31
C VAL A 32 -2.45 4.59 0.02
N TYR A 33 -3.43 4.07 0.76
CA TYR A 33 -3.77 4.55 2.09
C TYR A 33 -3.09 3.68 3.13
N LEU A 34 -2.25 4.29 3.96
CA LEU A 34 -1.49 3.62 5.01
C LEU A 34 -2.06 3.95 6.38
N THR A 35 -2.03 2.97 7.28
CA THR A 35 -2.18 3.18 8.71
C THR A 35 -0.81 3.00 9.36
N TRP A 36 -0.36 3.98 10.12
CA TRP A 36 0.91 3.96 10.86
C TRP A 36 0.73 3.34 12.24
N ASN A 37 1.80 2.82 12.86
CA ASN A 37 1.76 2.22 14.21
C ASN A 37 1.25 3.18 15.29
N ASN A 38 1.42 4.49 15.09
CA ASN A 38 0.89 5.52 15.99
C ASN A 38 -0.61 5.83 15.77
N GLY A 39 -1.30 5.09 14.90
CA GLY A 39 -2.71 5.26 14.57
C GLY A 39 -3.03 6.34 13.53
N LYS A 40 -2.03 7.10 13.05
CA LYS A 40 -2.24 8.07 11.97
C LYS A 40 -2.54 7.37 10.64
N LYS A 41 -3.18 8.11 9.74
CA LYS A 41 -3.49 7.64 8.38
C LYS A 41 -3.04 8.67 7.36
N THR A 42 -2.42 8.21 6.29
CA THR A 42 -1.90 9.07 5.22
C THR A 42 -2.09 8.39 3.86
N ALA A 43 -2.17 9.18 2.79
CA ALA A 43 -2.24 8.67 1.43
C ALA A 43 -0.98 9.08 0.66
N HIS A 44 -0.36 8.12 -0.04
CA HIS A 44 0.86 8.33 -0.82
C HIS A 44 0.76 7.66 -2.19
N PRO A 45 1.48 8.12 -3.21
CA PRO A 45 1.56 7.42 -4.48
C PRO A 45 2.12 6.00 -4.31
N ALA A 46 1.59 5.03 -5.05
CA ALA A 46 2.04 3.64 -4.95
C ALA A 46 3.53 3.48 -5.26
N SER A 47 4.09 4.30 -6.16
CA SER A 47 5.53 4.30 -6.47
C SER A 47 6.40 4.57 -5.24
N GLU A 48 5.98 5.47 -4.36
CA GLU A 48 6.68 5.80 -3.12
C GLU A 48 6.56 4.66 -2.11
N VAL A 49 5.33 4.16 -1.88
CA VAL A 49 5.07 3.04 -0.96
C VAL A 49 5.86 1.79 -1.35
N ASN A 50 5.87 1.45 -2.64
CA ASN A 50 6.62 0.32 -3.19
C ASN A 50 8.12 0.41 -2.86
N SER A 51 8.69 1.62 -2.81
CA SER A 51 10.09 1.83 -2.47
C SER A 51 10.36 1.86 -0.97
N LYS A 52 9.42 2.40 -0.18
CA LYS A 52 9.63 2.71 1.24
C LYS A 52 9.26 1.56 2.18
N CYS A 53 8.19 0.82 1.89
CA CYS A 53 7.77 -0.35 2.65
C CYS A 53 7.34 -1.51 1.73
N PRO A 54 8.27 -2.04 0.90
CA PRO A 54 7.98 -3.07 -0.09
C PRO A 54 7.29 -4.31 0.49
N GLN A 55 7.66 -4.79 1.69
CA GLN A 55 7.05 -6.03 2.20
C GLN A 55 5.61 -5.80 2.66
N LYS A 56 5.29 -4.62 3.20
CA LYS A 56 3.90 -4.26 3.56
C LYS A 56 2.98 -4.24 2.35
N ILE A 57 3.40 -3.64 1.24
CA ILE A 57 2.56 -3.54 0.04
C ILE A 57 2.46 -4.87 -0.72
N ILE A 58 3.52 -5.69 -0.74
CA ILE A 58 3.46 -7.04 -1.30
C ILE A 58 2.43 -7.89 -0.56
N LYS A 59 2.45 -7.88 0.78
CA LYS A 59 1.44 -8.59 1.60
C LYS A 59 0.01 -8.15 1.29
N PHE A 60 -0.19 -6.85 1.05
CA PHE A 60 -1.49 -6.34 0.65
C PHE A 60 -1.91 -6.91 -0.70
N TYR A 61 -1.04 -6.89 -1.72
CA TYR A 61 -1.36 -7.50 -3.00
C TYR A 61 -1.66 -9.00 -2.86
N GLU A 62 -0.81 -9.76 -2.17
CA GLU A 62 -0.98 -11.21 -1.97
C GLU A 62 -2.33 -11.57 -1.35
N SER A 63 -2.79 -10.79 -0.37
CA SER A 63 -4.11 -11.00 0.27
C SER A 63 -5.30 -10.60 -0.60
N HIS A 64 -5.08 -9.82 -1.66
CA HIS A 64 -6.12 -9.35 -2.58
C HIS A 64 -6.04 -9.97 -3.98
N LEU A 65 -5.07 -10.86 -4.23
CA LEU A 65 -4.95 -11.58 -5.49
C LEU A 65 -6.14 -12.52 -5.67
N GLN A 66 -6.80 -12.41 -6.82
CA GLN A 66 -7.86 -13.34 -7.24
C GLN A 66 -7.39 -14.13 -8.45
N PHE A 67 -7.39 -15.46 -8.30
CA PHE A 67 -7.06 -16.36 -9.39
C PHE A 67 -8.31 -16.67 -10.20
N LYS A 68 -8.26 -16.43 -11.51
CA LYS A 68 -9.28 -16.93 -12.41
C LYS A 68 -9.05 -18.42 -12.60
N LEU A 69 -10.12 -19.21 -12.52
CA LEU A 69 -10.07 -20.61 -12.94
C LEU A 69 -9.73 -20.63 -14.42
N VAL A 70 -8.61 -21.27 -14.78
CA VAL A 70 -8.25 -21.50 -16.18
C VAL A 70 -9.13 -22.64 -16.66
N GLU A 71 -9.94 -22.40 -17.69
CA GLU A 71 -10.64 -23.51 -18.36
C GLU A 71 -9.56 -24.48 -18.86
N PRO A 72 -9.69 -25.80 -18.60
CA PRO A 72 -8.68 -26.76 -19.05
C PRO A 72 -8.52 -26.60 -20.57
N TYR A 73 -7.27 -26.42 -21.01
CA TYR A 73 -6.94 -26.43 -22.44
C TYR A 73 -7.54 -27.70 -23.03
N SER A 74 -8.45 -27.55 -23.99
CA SER A 74 -9.02 -28.69 -24.70
C SER A 74 -7.89 -29.36 -25.48
N THR A 75 -7.54 -30.58 -25.07
CA THR A 75 -6.61 -31.48 -25.78
C THR A 75 -7.27 -32.01 -27.04
#